data_AF-A0A2A4Z7Z3-F1
#
_entry.id   AF-A0A2A4Z7Z3-F1
#
_cell.length_a   1.000
_cell.length_b   1.000
_cell.length_c   1.000
_cell.angle_alpha   90.00
_cell.angle_beta   90.00
_cell.angle_gamma   90.00
#
_symmetry.space_group_name_H-M   'P 1'
#
loop_
_entity.id
_entity.type
_entity.pdbx_description
1 polymer ?
#
loop_
_entity_poly.entity_id
_entity_poly.type
_entity_poly.pdbx_seq_one_letter_code
_entity_poly.pdbx_strand_id
1 'polypeptide(L)'
;MEEANVIPGPAVKYCREAVKDYPDTPRFKFQLGRSLWAAWKLDEGMQLFLKVEKESQYGPVYAYLADAYMNGIAGVDVDQELAISLYQIASEAGFSPAADVLAILSGEEDIQVVTQNIGMELALPQENIISNQQVAPSQPQEPKFEANKFSQPKILDALYSGNLSKLRNSDLGIANILGMKASRTLIYLNSFNAEFSGTYNFKDPTCIRIYDPAVSQIMEREMMAINFDNGGDNMAQNGLLMGFNMIMGMTNQLENGGVMSIVDDSHSLELLKQKAAADAAILLQIYAPYGGCQSQTIGRIYKNLVAYVKNRDGIASPEEKAKKIKIAEKKTVEVERRRQKALRNSAKFSCVGQFKKDNFCSCLIDGLDERNITEVEWKSLGQNFKEVLKIGKKYEGFATHLKSCRAK
;
A
#
# COMPACT_ATOMS: atom_id res chain seq x y z
N MET A 1 22.01 11.83 19.12
CA MET A 1 22.90 11.43 18.01
C MET A 1 21.97 10.95 16.90
N GLU A 2 21.78 11.76 15.85
CA GLU A 2 21.08 11.32 14.64
C GLU A 2 21.89 10.18 14.00
N GLU A 3 21.30 8.98 13.89
CA GLU A 3 21.94 7.79 13.34
C GLU A 3 21.98 7.89 11.81
N ALA A 4 23.12 8.32 11.26
CA ALA A 4 23.34 8.43 9.82
C ALA A 4 23.45 7.05 9.15
N ASN A 5 22.85 6.93 7.96
CA ASN A 5 22.93 5.80 7.02
C ASN A 5 24.24 5.01 7.09
N VAL A 6 24.20 3.78 7.60
CA VAL A 6 25.36 2.88 7.66
C VAL A 6 25.69 2.38 6.26
N ILE A 7 26.83 2.80 5.68
CA ILE A 7 27.38 2.17 4.48
C ILE A 7 28.08 0.87 4.93
N PRO A 8 27.55 -0.33 4.60
CA PRO A 8 27.93 -1.54 5.33
C PRO A 8 29.41 -1.93 5.21
N GLY A 9 30.01 -1.77 4.02
CA GLY A 9 31.41 -2.13 3.77
C GLY A 9 32.42 -1.34 4.64
N PRO A 10 32.47 -0.01 4.52
CA PRO A 10 33.31 0.83 5.38
C PRO A 10 32.99 0.68 6.87
N ALA A 11 31.70 0.57 7.24
CA ALA A 11 31.30 0.43 8.63
C ALA A 11 31.85 -0.84 9.28
N VAL A 12 31.78 -1.99 8.60
CA VAL A 12 32.36 -3.25 9.11
C VAL A 12 33.86 -3.12 9.31
N LYS A 13 34.59 -2.49 8.37
CA LYS A 13 36.04 -2.29 8.51
C LYS A 13 36.37 -1.49 9.77
N TYR A 14 35.79 -0.30 9.93
CA TYR A 14 36.09 0.57 11.07
C TYR A 14 35.60 0.00 12.40
N CYS A 15 34.46 -0.70 12.41
CA CYS A 15 33.99 -1.35 13.63
C CYS A 15 34.90 -2.52 14.05
N ARG A 16 35.50 -3.26 13.11
CA ARG A 16 36.52 -4.29 13.44
C ARG A 16 37.78 -3.67 14.03
N GLU A 17 38.26 -2.57 13.45
CA GLU A 17 39.40 -1.81 13.99
C GLU A 17 39.08 -1.32 15.42
N ALA A 18 37.90 -0.73 15.64
CA ALA A 18 37.48 -0.29 16.98
C ALA A 18 37.38 -1.43 18.00
N VAL A 19 36.83 -2.60 17.62
CA VAL A 19 36.79 -3.78 18.52
C VAL A 19 38.18 -4.32 18.80
N LYS A 20 39.12 -4.22 17.84
CA LYS A 20 40.51 -4.63 18.05
C LYS A 20 41.23 -3.70 19.02
N ASP A 21 41.05 -2.40 18.87
CA ASP A 21 41.73 -1.40 19.70
C ASP A 21 41.09 -1.26 21.10
N TYR A 22 39.80 -1.59 21.21
CA TYR A 22 39.01 -1.46 22.44
C TYR A 22 38.15 -2.73 22.70
N PRO A 23 38.78 -3.88 22.96
CA PRO A 23 38.09 -5.18 23.05
C PRO A 23 37.11 -5.28 24.22
N ASP A 24 37.29 -4.48 25.27
CA ASP A 24 36.43 -4.54 26.46
C ASP A 24 35.25 -3.58 26.40
N THR A 25 35.04 -2.87 25.28
CA THR A 25 33.93 -1.92 25.12
C THR A 25 32.74 -2.59 24.43
N PRO A 26 31.66 -2.95 25.15
CA PRO A 26 30.53 -3.69 24.57
C PRO A 26 29.84 -2.95 23.42
N ARG A 27 29.82 -1.62 23.51
CA ARG A 27 29.26 -0.75 22.47
C ARG A 27 29.92 -0.97 21.11
N PHE A 28 31.24 -1.14 21.03
CA PHE A 28 31.90 -1.36 19.73
C PHE A 28 31.60 -2.73 19.15
N LYS A 29 31.53 -3.77 19.99
CA LYS A 29 31.09 -5.10 19.57
C LYS A 29 29.64 -5.08 19.06
N PHE A 30 28.75 -4.37 19.76
CA PHE A 30 27.36 -4.19 19.32
C PHE A 30 27.27 -3.47 17.96
N GLN A 31 28.02 -2.38 17.77
CA GLN A 31 28.02 -1.64 16.50
C GLN A 31 28.63 -2.46 15.34
N LEU A 32 29.64 -3.30 15.63
CA LEU A 32 30.13 -4.27 14.67
C LEU A 32 29.03 -5.28 14.31
N GLY A 33 28.28 -5.80 15.28
CA GLY A 33 27.15 -6.72 15.04
C GLY A 33 26.09 -6.11 14.13
N ARG A 34 25.67 -4.86 14.41
CA ARG A 34 24.77 -4.09 13.53
C ARG A 34 25.31 -3.93 12.11
N SER A 35 26.60 -3.58 11.99
CA SER A 35 27.25 -3.40 10.70
C SER A 35 27.34 -4.70 9.90
N LEU A 36 27.55 -5.83 10.58
CA LEU A 36 27.58 -7.16 9.97
C LEU A 36 26.19 -7.57 9.46
N TRP A 37 25.13 -7.31 10.24
CA TRP A 37 23.76 -7.54 9.80
C TRP A 37 23.39 -6.67 8.58
N ALA A 38 23.73 -5.38 8.61
CA ALA A 38 23.55 -4.50 7.45
C ALA A 38 24.34 -4.95 6.22
N ALA A 39 25.43 -5.69 6.40
CA ALA A 39 26.24 -6.29 5.35
C ALA A 39 25.81 -7.72 4.97
N TRP A 40 24.64 -8.19 5.42
CA TRP A 40 24.12 -9.54 5.21
C TRP A 40 24.99 -10.68 5.76
N LYS A 41 25.87 -10.38 6.72
CA LYS A 41 26.68 -11.37 7.46
C LYS A 41 25.97 -11.73 8.76
N LEU A 42 24.76 -12.29 8.62
CA LEU A 42 23.82 -12.50 9.72
C LEU A 42 24.39 -13.41 10.80
N ASP A 43 24.99 -14.54 10.42
CA ASP A 43 25.58 -15.51 11.35
C ASP A 43 26.72 -14.89 12.19
N GLU A 44 27.60 -14.12 11.54
CA GLU A 44 28.72 -13.47 12.23
C GLU A 44 28.22 -12.39 13.20
N GLY A 45 27.23 -11.59 12.80
CA GLY A 45 26.61 -10.60 13.67
C GLY A 45 25.87 -11.24 14.85
N MET A 46 25.18 -12.36 14.62
CA MET A 46 24.46 -13.10 15.66
C MET A 46 25.41 -13.69 16.70
N GLN A 47 26.49 -14.34 16.25
CA GLN A 47 27.53 -14.83 17.16
C GLN A 47 28.15 -13.71 17.99
N LEU A 48 28.30 -12.52 17.40
CA LEU A 48 28.81 -11.38 18.12
C LEU A 48 27.81 -10.85 19.16
N PHE A 49 26.52 -10.79 18.86
CA PHE A 49 25.50 -10.43 19.84
C PHE A 49 25.43 -11.42 21.01
N LEU A 50 25.44 -12.72 20.73
CA LEU A 50 25.49 -13.76 21.77
C LEU A 50 26.76 -13.64 22.62
N LYS A 51 27.89 -13.26 22.01
CA LYS A 51 29.13 -13.00 22.77
C LYS A 51 28.99 -11.79 23.68
N VAL A 52 28.41 -10.70 23.19
CA VAL A 52 28.21 -9.48 24.00
C VAL A 52 27.21 -9.72 25.13
N GLU A 53 26.16 -10.52 24.90
CA GLU A 53 25.19 -10.91 25.93
C GLU A 53 25.86 -11.69 27.07
N LYS A 54 26.72 -12.67 26.76
CA LYS A 54 27.48 -13.43 27.78
C LYS A 54 28.52 -12.60 28.52
N GLU A 55 29.16 -11.66 27.82
CA GLU A 55 30.26 -10.86 28.37
C GLU A 55 29.77 -9.58 29.07
N SER A 56 28.56 -9.11 28.79
CA SER A 56 28.06 -7.83 29.28
C SER A 56 26.53 -7.73 29.30
N GLN A 57 26.00 -6.96 30.24
CA GLN A 57 24.57 -6.63 30.29
C GLN A 57 24.25 -5.40 29.42
N TYR A 58 24.71 -5.39 28.17
CA TYR A 58 24.49 -4.24 27.28
C TYR A 58 23.09 -4.29 26.65
N GLY A 59 22.13 -3.59 27.27
CA GLY A 59 20.69 -3.55 26.92
C GLY A 59 20.33 -3.66 25.42
N PRO A 60 20.93 -2.85 24.52
CA PRO A 60 20.61 -2.90 23.10
C PRO A 60 20.80 -4.27 22.44
N VAL A 61 21.73 -5.09 22.93
CA VAL A 61 21.99 -6.44 22.39
C VAL A 61 20.78 -7.35 22.57
N TYR A 62 20.11 -7.25 23.71
CA TYR A 62 18.92 -8.06 23.99
C TYR A 62 17.79 -7.76 23.01
N ALA A 63 17.58 -6.50 22.61
CA ALA A 63 16.59 -6.15 21.60
C ALA A 63 16.91 -6.75 20.22
N TYR A 64 18.19 -6.79 19.82
CA TYR A 64 18.58 -7.39 18.54
C TYR A 64 18.51 -8.92 18.59
N LEU A 65 18.82 -9.55 19.72
CA LEU A 65 18.58 -10.98 19.90
C LEU A 65 17.06 -11.28 19.88
N ALA A 66 16.25 -10.44 20.49
CA ALA A 66 14.80 -10.54 20.43
C ALA A 66 14.29 -10.47 18.99
N ASP A 67 14.79 -9.52 18.19
CA ASP A 67 14.48 -9.42 16.77
C ASP A 67 14.81 -10.71 16.02
N ALA A 68 15.95 -11.33 16.34
CA ALA A 68 16.36 -12.57 15.72
C ALA A 68 15.43 -13.73 16.05
N TYR A 69 15.08 -13.93 17.32
CA TYR A 69 14.15 -14.99 17.73
C TYR A 69 12.71 -14.70 17.31
N MET A 70 12.30 -13.44 17.20
CA MET A 70 10.96 -13.07 16.73
C MET A 70 10.76 -13.42 15.25
N ASN A 71 11.83 -13.27 14.44
CA ASN A 71 11.73 -13.36 12.97
C ASN A 71 12.54 -14.51 12.34
N GLY A 72 13.26 -15.30 13.14
CA GLY A 72 14.12 -16.39 12.65
C GLY A 72 15.37 -15.91 11.89
N ILE A 73 15.97 -14.80 12.32
CA ILE A 73 17.14 -14.19 11.63
C ILE A 73 18.40 -15.02 11.95
N ALA A 74 19.31 -15.14 10.98
CA ALA A 74 20.55 -15.93 11.11
C ALA A 74 20.30 -17.42 11.39
N GLY A 75 19.19 -17.97 10.90
CA GLY A 75 18.87 -19.40 10.98
C GLY A 75 18.49 -19.89 12.38
N VAL A 76 18.16 -18.97 13.31
CA VAL A 76 17.57 -19.37 14.59
C VAL A 76 16.09 -19.72 14.41
N ASP A 77 15.61 -20.68 15.20
CA ASP A 77 14.19 -21.00 15.23
C ASP A 77 13.41 -19.83 15.85
N VAL A 78 12.18 -19.63 15.34
CA VAL A 78 11.30 -18.59 15.87
C VAL A 78 10.84 -18.99 17.27
N ASP A 79 11.14 -18.15 18.25
CA ASP A 79 10.73 -18.28 19.64
C ASP A 79 10.23 -16.93 20.15
N GLN A 80 8.91 -16.74 20.05
CA GLN A 80 8.27 -15.47 20.39
C GLN A 80 8.29 -15.19 21.90
N GLU A 81 8.20 -16.24 22.73
CA GLU A 81 8.22 -16.11 24.18
C GLU A 81 9.60 -15.63 24.65
N LEU A 82 10.66 -16.27 24.12
CA LEU A 82 12.02 -15.82 24.34
C LEU A 82 12.22 -14.40 23.81
N ALA A 83 11.75 -14.08 22.60
CA ALA A 83 11.89 -12.74 22.04
C ALA A 83 11.23 -11.66 22.92
N ILE A 84 10.02 -11.89 23.42
CA ILE A 84 9.33 -10.95 24.34
C ILE A 84 10.16 -10.76 25.61
N SER A 85 10.68 -11.84 26.21
CA SER A 85 11.52 -11.75 27.41
C SER A 85 12.80 -10.93 27.16
N LEU A 86 13.41 -11.07 26.00
CA LEU A 86 14.60 -10.32 25.61
C LEU A 86 14.29 -8.84 25.37
N TYR A 87 13.13 -8.49 24.78
CA TYR A 87 12.69 -7.10 24.69
C TYR A 87 12.43 -6.49 26.07
N GLN A 88 11.86 -7.25 27.02
CA GLN A 88 11.68 -6.79 28.40
C GLN A 88 13.02 -6.46 29.05
N ILE A 89 14.01 -7.35 28.94
CA ILE A 89 15.38 -7.11 29.45
C ILE A 89 15.98 -5.85 28.81
N ALA A 90 15.84 -5.68 27.49
CA ALA A 90 16.34 -4.50 26.80
C ALA A 90 15.66 -3.20 27.28
N SER A 91 14.34 -3.25 27.48
CA SER A 91 13.53 -2.13 27.98
C SER A 91 13.92 -1.75 29.40
N GLU A 92 14.05 -2.72 30.30
CA GLU A 92 14.50 -2.54 31.69
C GLU A 92 15.92 -1.97 31.76
N ALA A 93 16.79 -2.33 30.81
CA ALA A 93 18.11 -1.75 30.63
C ALA A 93 18.10 -0.32 30.04
N GLY A 94 16.92 0.29 29.85
CA GLY A 94 16.74 1.66 29.38
C GLY A 94 16.81 1.81 27.85
N PHE A 95 16.75 0.72 27.08
CA PHE A 95 16.74 0.80 25.63
C PHE A 95 15.32 1.10 25.11
N SER A 96 15.01 2.40 24.99
CA SER A 96 13.68 2.91 24.60
C SER A 96 13.02 2.19 23.42
N PRO A 97 13.71 1.83 22.32
CA PRO A 97 13.07 1.14 21.19
C PRO A 97 12.43 -0.20 21.57
N ALA A 98 12.96 -0.92 22.56
CA ALA A 98 12.36 -2.18 23.00
C ALA A 98 11.01 -1.97 23.70
N ALA A 99 10.84 -0.86 24.42
CA ALA A 99 9.55 -0.51 25.04
C ALA A 99 8.47 -0.25 23.98
N ASP A 100 8.83 0.45 22.88
CA ASP A 100 7.91 0.71 21.78
C ASP A 100 7.45 -0.59 21.11
N VAL A 101 8.37 -1.55 20.92
CA VAL A 101 8.04 -2.87 20.36
C VAL A 101 7.13 -3.66 21.30
N LEU A 102 7.40 -3.65 22.62
CA LEU A 102 6.53 -4.31 23.60
C LEU A 102 5.11 -3.75 23.61
N ALA A 103 4.94 -2.43 23.51
CA ALA A 103 3.62 -1.80 23.44
C ALA A 103 2.84 -2.22 22.17
N ILE A 104 3.54 -2.39 21.04
CA ILE A 104 2.93 -2.91 19.81
C ILE A 104 2.52 -4.38 20.00
N LEU A 105 3.37 -5.20 20.62
CA LEU A 105 3.12 -6.63 20.81
C LEU A 105 2.02 -6.91 21.84
N SER A 106 1.86 -6.06 22.86
CA SER A 106 0.79 -6.19 23.87
C SER A 106 -0.59 -5.80 23.33
N GLY A 107 -0.65 -5.18 22.15
CA GLY A 107 -1.91 -4.67 21.58
C GLY A 107 -2.46 -3.45 22.31
N GLU A 108 -1.65 -2.80 23.16
CA GLU A 108 -1.99 -1.55 23.84
C GLU A 108 -1.87 -0.35 22.88
N GLU A 109 -2.73 -0.30 21.85
CA GLU A 109 -2.89 0.88 20.98
C GLU A 109 -3.66 2.04 21.67
N ASP A 110 -3.34 2.35 22.93
CA ASP A 110 -3.80 3.57 23.60
C ASP A 110 -2.63 4.21 24.37
N ILE A 111 -1.72 4.89 23.65
CA ILE A 111 -0.76 5.81 24.26
C ILE A 111 -1.15 7.24 23.89
N GLN A 112 -1.98 7.83 24.75
CA GLN A 112 -1.85 9.25 25.08
C GLN A 112 -0.45 9.46 25.68
N VAL A 113 0.26 10.45 25.15
CA VAL A 113 1.58 10.87 25.62
C VAL A 113 1.47 11.29 27.10
N VAL A 114 1.93 10.44 28.02
CA VAL A 114 2.12 10.81 29.43
C VAL A 114 3.59 11.13 29.65
N THR A 115 3.87 12.41 29.77
CA THR A 115 5.13 12.95 30.31
C THR A 115 5.36 12.41 31.72
N GLN A 116 6.47 11.72 31.94
CA GLN A 116 6.95 11.40 33.28
C GLN A 116 7.38 12.69 33.99
N ASN A 117 6.54 13.19 34.91
CA ASN A 117 6.97 14.10 35.97
C ASN A 117 7.31 13.27 37.21
N ILE A 118 8.60 13.15 37.49
CA ILE A 118 9.11 12.79 38.81
C ILE A 118 8.92 14.02 39.71
N GLY A 119 8.17 13.90 40.80
CA GLY A 119 8.09 14.98 41.79
C GLY A 119 7.05 14.78 42.89
N MET A 120 7.52 14.25 44.01
CA MET A 120 7.05 14.43 45.40
C MET A 120 5.71 15.16 45.63
N GLU A 121 4.82 14.43 46.30
CA GLU A 121 3.58 14.88 46.92
C GLU A 121 3.84 15.89 48.05
N LEU A 122 3.43 17.14 47.84
CA LEU A 122 3.18 18.13 48.89
C LEU A 122 1.96 18.94 48.49
N ALA A 123 0.85 18.69 49.18
CA ALA A 123 -0.46 19.26 48.93
C ALA A 123 -0.51 20.77 49.21
N LEU A 124 -0.93 21.57 48.22
CA LEU A 124 -1.45 22.93 48.37
C LEU A 124 -2.52 23.22 47.29
N PRO A 125 -3.44 24.18 47.51
CA PRO A 125 -4.82 24.10 47.05
C PRO A 125 -5.02 24.55 45.59
N GLN A 126 -6.06 23.96 44.97
CA GLN A 126 -6.47 24.16 43.59
C GLN A 126 -6.90 25.62 43.33
N GLU A 127 -6.10 26.34 42.54
CA GLU A 127 -6.57 27.51 41.80
C GLU A 127 -7.02 27.11 40.38
N ASN A 128 -8.10 27.76 39.95
CA ASN A 128 -8.80 27.57 38.68
C ASN A 128 -7.85 27.53 37.47
N ILE A 129 -7.70 26.36 36.86
CA ILE A 129 -7.05 26.20 35.56
C ILE A 129 -8.07 26.51 34.47
N ILE A 130 -7.91 27.68 33.85
CA ILE A 130 -8.56 28.06 32.60
C ILE A 130 -8.07 27.09 31.51
N SER A 131 -9.00 26.31 30.94
CA SER A 131 -8.74 25.41 29.82
C SER A 131 -8.40 26.19 28.55
N ASN A 132 -7.14 26.57 28.40
CA ASN A 132 -6.57 26.91 27.10
C ASN A 132 -6.41 25.63 26.30
N GLN A 133 -7.41 25.29 25.47
CA GLN A 133 -7.20 24.35 24.37
C GLN A 133 -6.19 24.96 23.40
N GLN A 134 -4.92 24.66 23.64
CA GLN A 134 -3.85 24.91 22.70
C GLN A 134 -4.16 24.08 21.46
N VAL A 135 -4.65 24.76 20.40
CA VAL A 135 -4.86 24.17 19.08
C VAL A 135 -3.54 23.51 18.69
N ALA A 136 -3.52 22.17 18.66
CA ALA A 136 -2.35 21.41 18.26
C ALA A 136 -1.85 21.98 16.92
N PRO A 137 -0.54 22.26 16.78
CA PRO A 137 0.00 22.85 15.57
C PRO A 137 -0.46 22.02 14.37
N SER A 138 -1.18 22.67 13.44
CA SER A 138 -1.71 22.02 12.24
C SER A 138 -0.56 21.34 11.52
N GLN A 139 -0.61 20.00 11.43
CA GLN A 139 0.45 19.24 10.76
C GLN A 139 0.65 19.77 9.32
N PRO A 140 1.90 19.87 8.84
CA PRO A 140 2.17 20.34 7.49
C PRO A 140 1.38 19.51 6.48
N GLN A 141 0.69 20.18 5.54
CA GLN A 141 -0.05 19.49 4.49
C GLN A 141 0.94 18.72 3.60
N GLU A 142 0.74 17.40 3.47
CA GLU A 142 1.56 16.56 2.60
C GLU A 142 1.51 17.02 1.13
N PRO A 143 2.64 16.91 0.40
CA PRO A 143 2.65 17.19 -1.02
C PRO A 143 1.83 16.12 -1.74
N LYS A 144 1.18 16.54 -2.84
CA LYS A 144 0.48 15.61 -3.71
C LYS A 144 1.44 14.54 -4.22
N PHE A 145 1.01 13.28 -4.18
CA PHE A 145 1.81 12.17 -4.68
C PHE A 145 2.02 12.25 -6.19
N GLU A 146 3.28 12.15 -6.62
CA GLU A 146 3.73 12.30 -8.01
C GLU A 146 4.50 11.05 -8.45
N ALA A 147 3.78 10.08 -9.01
CA ALA A 147 4.34 8.78 -9.36
C ALA A 147 5.48 8.85 -10.42
N ASN A 148 5.51 9.90 -11.24
CA ASN A 148 6.54 10.12 -12.26
C ASN A 148 7.93 10.43 -11.70
N LYS A 149 8.07 10.66 -10.39
CA LYS A 149 9.39 10.82 -9.72
C LYS A 149 10.12 9.50 -9.51
N PHE A 150 9.45 8.36 -9.76
CA PHE A 150 9.95 7.04 -9.47
C PHE A 150 10.28 6.27 -10.74
N SER A 151 11.18 5.29 -10.62
CA SER A 151 11.61 4.45 -11.73
C SER A 151 10.51 3.50 -12.23
N GLN A 152 9.58 3.11 -11.35
CA GLN A 152 8.38 2.33 -11.69
C GLN A 152 7.09 3.10 -11.37
N PRO A 153 6.77 4.16 -12.14
CA PRO A 153 5.66 5.06 -11.86
C PRO A 153 4.31 4.34 -11.86
N LYS A 154 4.13 3.33 -12.72
CA LYS A 154 2.88 2.56 -12.80
C LYS A 154 2.63 1.71 -11.55
N ILE A 155 3.69 1.14 -10.96
CA ILE A 155 3.55 0.33 -9.75
C ILE A 155 3.13 1.23 -8.60
N LEU A 156 3.85 2.33 -8.38
CA LEU A 156 3.55 3.21 -7.25
C LEU A 156 2.23 3.99 -7.44
N ASP A 157 1.84 4.35 -8.67
CA ASP A 157 0.50 4.88 -8.95
C ASP A 157 -0.60 3.87 -8.55
N ALA A 158 -0.41 2.59 -8.86
CA ALA A 158 -1.38 1.56 -8.51
C ALA A 158 -1.45 1.32 -7.00
N LEU A 159 -0.30 1.29 -6.30
CA LEU A 159 -0.26 1.21 -4.84
C LEU A 159 -0.86 2.45 -4.19
N TYR A 160 -0.55 3.66 -4.66
CA TYR A 160 -1.11 4.89 -4.08
C TYR A 160 -2.63 5.01 -4.32
N SER A 161 -3.08 4.77 -5.55
CA SER A 161 -4.49 4.89 -5.93
C SER A 161 -5.37 3.78 -5.35
N GLY A 162 -4.77 2.67 -4.89
CA GLY A 162 -5.48 1.47 -4.46
C GLY A 162 -6.06 0.65 -5.62
N ASN A 163 -5.69 0.95 -6.86
CA ASN A 163 -6.13 0.18 -8.02
C ASN A 163 -5.20 -1.01 -8.29
N LEU A 164 -5.27 -2.00 -7.41
CA LEU A 164 -4.39 -3.17 -7.42
C LEU A 164 -4.58 -4.08 -8.63
N SER A 165 -5.71 -3.98 -9.33
CA SER A 165 -5.93 -4.68 -10.61
C SER A 165 -4.90 -4.30 -11.67
N LYS A 166 -4.40 -3.05 -11.64
CA LYS A 166 -3.32 -2.59 -12.53
C LYS A 166 -2.00 -3.32 -12.28
N LEU A 167 -1.74 -3.77 -11.04
CA LEU A 167 -0.53 -4.52 -10.70
C LEU A 167 -0.64 -5.97 -11.17
N ARG A 168 -1.79 -6.61 -10.95
CA ARG A 168 -2.04 -7.99 -11.39
C ARG A 168 -1.98 -8.14 -12.90
N ASN A 169 -2.44 -7.11 -13.60
CA ASN A 169 -2.43 -7.04 -15.05
C ASN A 169 -1.23 -6.24 -15.60
N SER A 170 -0.23 -5.92 -14.77
CA SER A 170 0.88 -5.08 -15.24
C SER A 170 1.79 -5.84 -16.21
N ASP A 171 2.01 -5.24 -17.38
CA ASP A 171 2.88 -5.73 -18.47
C ASP A 171 4.39 -5.71 -18.14
N LEU A 172 4.80 -5.70 -16.86
CA LEU A 172 6.22 -5.92 -16.56
C LEU A 172 6.69 -7.29 -17.06
N GLY A 173 5.73 -8.16 -17.35
CA GLY A 173 5.94 -9.46 -17.92
C GLY A 173 6.29 -10.45 -16.83
N ILE A 174 6.23 -11.71 -17.23
CA ILE A 174 6.77 -12.80 -16.45
C ILE A 174 8.23 -12.93 -16.89
N ALA A 175 9.18 -12.70 -15.97
CA ALA A 175 10.56 -13.06 -16.24
C ALA A 175 10.65 -14.58 -16.21
N ASN A 176 11.15 -15.19 -17.29
CA ASN A 176 11.44 -16.61 -17.30
C ASN A 176 12.89 -16.77 -16.87
N ILE A 177 13.14 -17.15 -15.61
CA ILE A 177 14.48 -17.32 -15.09
C ILE A 177 14.70 -18.82 -14.98
N LEU A 178 15.51 -19.40 -15.87
CA LEU A 178 15.82 -20.83 -15.80
C LEU A 178 14.53 -21.68 -15.79
N GLY A 179 13.51 -21.30 -16.56
CA GLY A 179 12.23 -22.02 -16.62
C GLY A 179 11.19 -21.56 -15.59
N MET A 180 11.55 -20.67 -14.67
CA MET A 180 10.68 -20.19 -13.59
C MET A 180 10.01 -18.88 -13.97
N LYS A 181 8.68 -18.82 -13.82
CA LYS A 181 7.85 -17.66 -14.18
C LYS A 181 7.79 -16.60 -13.08
N ALA A 182 8.87 -15.89 -12.78
CA ALA A 182 8.81 -14.88 -11.73
C ALA A 182 8.05 -13.60 -12.18
N SER A 183 7.05 -13.18 -11.39
CA SER A 183 6.42 -11.88 -11.61
C SER A 183 7.44 -10.77 -11.30
N ARG A 184 7.85 -10.00 -12.32
CA ARG A 184 8.73 -8.83 -12.11
C ARG A 184 8.12 -7.83 -11.12
N THR A 185 6.79 -7.73 -11.09
CA THR A 185 6.07 -6.93 -10.10
C THR A 185 6.33 -7.44 -8.69
N LEU A 186 6.26 -8.75 -8.45
CA LEU A 186 6.54 -9.32 -7.13
C LEU A 186 8.00 -9.12 -6.71
N ILE A 187 8.95 -9.26 -7.64
CA ILE A 187 10.39 -8.99 -7.38
C ILE A 187 10.60 -7.53 -6.98
N TYR A 188 10.00 -6.60 -7.73
CA TYR A 188 10.05 -5.18 -7.39
C TYR A 188 9.42 -4.92 -6.02
N LEU A 189 8.21 -5.43 -5.76
CA LEU A 189 7.50 -5.20 -4.51
C LEU A 189 8.22 -5.81 -3.31
N ASN A 190 8.88 -6.96 -3.47
CA ASN A 190 9.67 -7.56 -2.40
C ASN A 190 10.88 -6.69 -2.03
N SER A 191 11.62 -6.22 -3.03
CA SER A 191 12.76 -5.33 -2.80
C SER A 191 12.33 -3.92 -2.35
N PHE A 192 11.15 -3.46 -2.73
CA PHE A 192 10.55 -2.22 -2.23
C PHE A 192 10.15 -2.39 -0.76
N ASN A 193 9.50 -3.50 -0.40
CA ASN A 193 9.09 -3.82 0.97
C ASN A 193 10.29 -3.96 1.91
N ALA A 194 11.42 -4.46 1.42
CA ALA A 194 12.65 -4.62 2.19
C ALA A 194 13.06 -3.32 2.89
N GLU A 195 12.77 -2.17 2.27
CA GLU A 195 13.10 -0.83 2.77
C GLU A 195 12.15 -0.29 3.83
N PHE A 196 10.98 -0.92 4.01
CA PHE A 196 10.05 -0.67 5.09
C PHE A 196 10.12 -1.75 6.17
N SER A 197 10.70 -2.90 5.83
CA SER A 197 10.79 -4.08 6.68
C SER A 197 11.96 -4.03 7.65
N GLY A 198 11.81 -4.79 8.73
CA GLY A 198 12.77 -4.88 9.81
C GLY A 198 12.16 -4.39 11.11
N THR A 199 12.45 -5.11 12.18
CA THR A 199 12.19 -4.72 13.57
C THR A 199 12.87 -3.41 13.94
N TYR A 200 13.92 -3.04 13.21
CA TYR A 200 14.52 -1.73 13.25
C TYR A 200 14.78 -1.22 11.83
N ASN A 201 14.08 -0.16 11.44
CA ASN A 201 14.32 0.51 10.17
C ASN A 201 15.28 1.69 10.38
N PHE A 202 16.55 1.50 10.02
CA PHE A 202 17.59 2.53 10.18
C PHE A 202 17.35 3.79 9.34
N LYS A 203 16.50 3.72 8.30
CA LYS A 203 16.19 4.87 7.45
C LYS A 203 15.11 5.74 8.08
N ASP A 204 14.14 5.12 8.73
CA ASP A 204 13.06 5.81 9.44
C ASP A 204 12.46 4.91 10.53
N PRO A 205 12.68 5.21 11.82
CA PRO A 205 12.21 4.37 12.92
C PRO A 205 10.68 4.31 12.99
N THR A 206 9.97 5.25 12.36
CA THR A 206 8.50 5.25 12.34
C THR A 206 7.93 4.12 11.47
N CYS A 207 8.73 3.50 10.61
CA CYS A 207 8.30 2.39 9.75
C CYS A 207 7.99 1.10 10.51
N ILE A 208 8.53 0.93 11.72
CA ILE A 208 8.25 -0.22 12.58
C ILE A 208 6.74 -0.38 12.78
N ARG A 209 5.97 0.72 12.83
CA ARG A 209 4.52 0.71 13.04
C ARG A 209 3.71 0.23 11.84
N ILE A 210 4.25 0.33 10.64
CA ILE A 210 3.54 -0.10 9.43
C ILE A 210 4.00 -1.47 8.95
N TYR A 211 5.17 -1.94 9.39
CA TYR A 211 5.74 -3.21 8.97
C TYR A 211 4.83 -4.41 9.32
N ASP A 212 4.61 -5.27 8.32
CA ASP A 212 3.87 -6.52 8.47
C ASP A 212 4.80 -7.69 8.06
N PRO A 213 5.33 -8.49 9.01
CA PRO A 213 6.28 -9.56 8.69
C PRO A 213 5.68 -10.64 7.78
N ALA A 214 4.35 -10.83 7.82
CA ALA A 214 3.68 -11.78 6.95
C ALA A 214 3.77 -11.35 5.47
N VAL A 215 3.98 -10.06 5.17
CA VAL A 215 4.14 -9.57 3.80
C VAL A 215 5.42 -10.12 3.18
N SER A 216 6.55 -10.05 3.88
CA SER A 216 7.82 -10.64 3.42
C SER A 216 7.69 -12.15 3.24
N GLN A 217 7.13 -12.85 4.24
CA GLN A 217 6.96 -14.30 4.19
C GLN A 217 6.06 -14.76 3.02
N ILE A 218 4.94 -14.06 2.78
CA ILE A 218 4.06 -14.37 1.65
C ILE A 218 4.78 -14.10 0.34
N MET A 219 5.46 -12.95 0.17
CA MET A 219 6.17 -12.66 -1.07
C MET A 219 7.29 -13.65 -1.35
N GLU A 220 8.07 -14.04 -0.34
CA GLU A 220 9.08 -15.09 -0.45
C GLU A 220 8.47 -16.42 -0.84
N ARG A 221 7.38 -16.82 -0.16
CA ARG A 221 6.64 -18.04 -0.50
C ARG A 221 6.10 -17.99 -1.92
N GLU A 222 5.49 -16.90 -2.36
CA GLU A 222 4.96 -16.75 -3.72
C GLU A 222 6.10 -16.79 -4.75
N MET A 223 7.22 -16.11 -4.50
CA MET A 223 8.41 -16.20 -5.35
C MET A 223 8.95 -17.63 -5.45
N MET A 224 8.84 -18.43 -4.38
CA MET A 224 9.18 -19.85 -4.37
C MET A 224 8.10 -20.75 -4.98
N ALA A 225 6.81 -20.41 -4.83
CA ALA A 225 5.65 -21.22 -5.19
C ALA A 225 5.30 -21.17 -6.68
N ILE A 226 5.71 -20.12 -7.40
CA ILE A 226 5.59 -20.07 -8.88
C ILE A 226 6.36 -21.25 -9.57
N ASN A 227 7.07 -22.07 -8.79
CA ASN A 227 7.72 -23.30 -9.26
C ASN A 227 6.85 -24.56 -9.26
N PHE A 228 5.62 -24.55 -8.73
CA PHE A 228 4.83 -25.77 -8.46
C PHE A 228 3.38 -25.68 -8.92
N ASP A 229 3.13 -25.36 -10.18
CA ASP A 229 1.76 -25.32 -10.73
C ASP A 229 1.19 -26.72 -11.10
N ASN A 230 1.84 -27.81 -10.67
CA ASN A 230 1.33 -29.18 -10.80
C ASN A 230 1.43 -29.91 -9.45
N GLY A 231 0.27 -30.13 -8.84
CA GLY A 231 0.09 -30.48 -7.43
C GLY A 231 0.71 -31.79 -6.91
N GLY A 232 0.94 -31.81 -5.59
CA GLY A 232 1.22 -33.00 -4.80
C GLY A 232 1.97 -32.68 -3.50
N ASP A 233 1.40 -33.07 -2.36
CA ASP A 233 1.81 -32.76 -0.97
C ASP A 233 3.20 -33.27 -0.50
N ASN A 234 4.13 -33.58 -1.41
CA ASN A 234 5.42 -34.18 -1.06
C ASN A 234 6.60 -33.23 -1.29
N MET A 235 6.92 -32.44 -0.24
CA MET A 235 8.06 -31.50 -0.20
C MET A 235 9.42 -32.15 -0.54
N ALA A 236 9.61 -33.44 -0.27
CA ALA A 236 10.87 -34.14 -0.55
C ALA A 236 11.07 -34.54 -2.04
N GLN A 237 9.99 -34.78 -2.80
CA GLN A 237 10.10 -35.02 -4.25
C GLN A 237 10.29 -33.72 -5.04
N ASN A 238 9.86 -32.60 -4.46
CA ASN A 238 9.90 -31.29 -5.09
C ASN A 238 11.32 -30.75 -5.31
N GLY A 239 12.31 -31.13 -4.50
CA GLY A 239 13.71 -30.72 -4.70
C GLY A 239 14.33 -31.26 -6.01
N LEU A 240 13.99 -32.49 -6.38
CA LEU A 240 14.48 -33.14 -7.61
C LEU A 240 13.77 -32.56 -8.85
N LEU A 241 12.48 -32.24 -8.71
CA LEU A 241 11.72 -31.52 -9.75
C LEU A 241 12.23 -30.09 -9.96
N MET A 242 12.67 -29.41 -8.89
CA MET A 242 13.25 -28.07 -8.94
C MET A 242 14.54 -28.08 -9.78
N GLY A 243 15.45 -29.03 -9.51
CA GLY A 243 16.65 -29.24 -10.30
C GLY A 243 16.34 -29.54 -11.77
N PHE A 244 15.32 -30.37 -12.03
CA PHE A 244 14.91 -30.72 -13.39
C PHE A 244 14.32 -29.52 -14.16
N ASN A 245 13.43 -28.74 -13.55
CA ASN A 245 12.86 -27.54 -14.17
C ASN A 245 13.92 -26.47 -14.43
N MET A 246 14.89 -26.31 -13.51
CA MET A 246 16.02 -25.39 -13.69
C MET A 246 16.90 -25.83 -14.87
N ILE A 247 17.18 -27.14 -15.01
CA ILE A 247 17.93 -27.71 -16.14
C ILE A 247 17.15 -27.57 -17.46
N MET A 248 15.85 -27.87 -17.46
CA MET A 248 15.00 -27.74 -18.66
C MET A 248 14.83 -26.29 -19.09
N GLY A 249 14.74 -25.37 -18.12
CA GLY A 249 14.69 -23.95 -18.40
C GLY A 249 16.02 -23.40 -18.94
N MET A 250 17.15 -23.84 -18.37
CA MET A 250 18.48 -23.53 -18.90
C MET A 250 18.64 -24.06 -20.32
N THR A 251 18.25 -25.29 -20.60
CA THR A 251 18.36 -25.88 -21.96
C THR A 251 17.47 -25.16 -22.96
N ASN A 252 16.22 -24.84 -22.62
CA ASN A 252 15.32 -24.10 -23.50
C ASN A 252 15.80 -22.65 -23.76
N GLN A 253 16.40 -21.99 -22.76
CA GLN A 253 17.02 -20.67 -22.93
C GLN A 253 18.32 -20.75 -23.73
N LEU A 254 19.12 -21.80 -23.54
CA LEU A 254 20.31 -22.06 -24.36
C LEU A 254 19.95 -22.31 -25.82
N GLU A 255 18.88 -23.04 -26.09
CA GLU A 255 18.39 -23.32 -27.45
C GLU A 255 17.84 -22.08 -28.15
N ASN A 256 17.12 -21.20 -27.44
CA ASN A 256 16.41 -20.07 -28.06
C ASN A 256 17.12 -18.71 -27.96
N GLY A 257 18.04 -18.51 -27.00
CA GLY A 257 18.69 -17.21 -26.74
C GLY A 257 20.16 -17.28 -26.32
N GLY A 258 20.72 -18.49 -26.17
CA GLY A 258 22.08 -18.70 -25.69
C GLY A 258 22.31 -18.23 -24.24
N VAL A 259 23.52 -18.46 -23.72
CA VAL A 259 23.93 -18.09 -22.35
C VAL A 259 23.74 -16.60 -22.06
N MET A 260 23.89 -15.74 -23.08
CA MET A 260 23.77 -14.28 -22.93
C MET A 260 22.36 -13.85 -22.50
N SER A 261 21.31 -14.52 -22.97
CA SER A 261 19.93 -14.19 -22.57
C SER A 261 19.68 -14.36 -21.07
N ILE A 262 20.29 -15.40 -20.46
CA ILE A 262 20.19 -15.67 -19.01
C ILE A 262 20.90 -14.57 -18.21
N VAL A 263 22.08 -14.16 -18.69
CA VAL A 263 22.87 -13.08 -18.06
C VAL A 263 22.12 -11.75 -18.13
N ASP A 264 21.53 -11.43 -19.28
CA ASP A 264 20.73 -10.22 -19.47
C ASP A 264 19.48 -10.20 -18.59
N ASP A 265 18.77 -11.32 -18.47
CA ASP A 265 17.61 -11.44 -17.59
C ASP A 265 18.00 -11.28 -16.12
N SER A 266 19.06 -11.95 -15.68
CA SER A 266 19.58 -11.81 -14.30
C SER A 266 19.98 -10.36 -13.99
N HIS A 267 20.70 -9.70 -14.90
CA HIS A 267 21.05 -8.29 -14.75
C HIS A 267 19.81 -7.39 -14.73
N SER A 268 18.82 -7.66 -15.56
CA SER A 268 17.58 -6.86 -15.61
C SER A 268 16.81 -6.93 -14.30
N LEU A 269 16.83 -8.09 -13.63
CA LEU A 269 16.15 -8.30 -12.36
C LEU A 269 16.90 -7.68 -11.20
N GLU A 270 18.22 -7.78 -11.20
CA GLU A 270 19.04 -7.10 -10.21
C GLU A 270 18.88 -5.57 -10.32
N LEU A 271 18.88 -5.04 -11.55
CA LEU A 271 18.57 -3.63 -11.80
C LEU A 271 17.16 -3.26 -11.32
N LEU A 272 16.18 -4.16 -11.47
CA LEU A 272 14.81 -3.93 -11.00
C LEU A 272 14.73 -3.88 -9.46
N LYS A 273 15.45 -4.75 -8.75
CA LYS A 273 15.56 -4.72 -7.28
C LYS A 273 16.19 -3.41 -6.81
N GLN A 274 17.32 -3.02 -7.40
CA GLN A 274 18.00 -1.77 -7.06
C GLN A 274 17.09 -0.55 -7.29
N LYS A 275 16.35 -0.54 -8.40
CA LYS A 275 15.33 0.48 -8.70
C LYS A 275 14.21 0.52 -7.67
N ALA A 276 13.74 -0.64 -7.21
CA ALA A 276 12.72 -0.72 -6.16
C ALA A 276 13.20 -0.16 -4.83
N ALA A 277 14.41 -0.53 -4.41
CA ALA A 277 15.04 -0.03 -3.20
C ALA A 277 15.26 1.50 -3.27
N ALA A 278 15.72 1.99 -4.43
CA ALA A 278 15.88 3.42 -4.67
C ALA A 278 14.54 4.17 -4.63
N ASP A 279 13.48 3.63 -5.24
CA ASP A 279 12.14 4.23 -5.22
C ASP A 279 11.57 4.31 -3.80
N ALA A 280 11.74 3.27 -2.98
CA ALA A 280 11.35 3.29 -1.58
C ALA A 280 12.15 4.33 -0.77
N ALA A 281 13.47 4.42 -0.99
CA ALA A 281 14.32 5.42 -0.34
C ALA A 281 13.93 6.86 -0.72
N ILE A 282 13.63 7.11 -2.00
CA ILE A 282 13.12 8.41 -2.48
C ILE A 282 11.78 8.72 -1.81
N LEU A 283 10.90 7.73 -1.69
CA LEU A 283 9.60 7.92 -1.05
C LEU A 283 9.77 8.33 0.43
N LEU A 284 10.60 7.60 1.18
CA LEU A 284 10.93 7.94 2.57
C LEU A 284 11.53 9.35 2.68
N GLN A 285 12.44 9.72 1.77
CA GLN A 285 13.04 11.05 1.77
C GLN A 285 12.03 12.18 1.50
N ILE A 286 11.11 12.00 0.54
CA ILE A 286 10.08 13.01 0.22
C ILE A 286 9.15 13.24 1.41
N TYR A 287 8.79 12.17 2.12
CA TYR A 287 7.78 12.22 3.18
C TYR A 287 8.36 12.31 4.60
N ALA A 288 9.68 12.25 4.78
CA ALA A 288 10.34 12.43 6.08
C ALA A 288 9.90 13.71 6.84
N PRO A 289 9.78 14.90 6.21
CA PRO A 289 9.28 16.11 6.90
C PRO A 289 7.81 16.03 7.35
N TYR A 290 7.07 15.04 6.87
CA TYR A 290 5.64 14.84 7.11
C TYR A 290 5.39 13.60 8.00
N GLY A 291 6.37 13.24 8.83
CA GLY A 291 6.29 12.08 9.72
C GLY A 291 6.75 10.77 9.09
N GLY A 292 7.39 10.82 7.91
CA GLY A 292 8.03 9.66 7.30
C GLY A 292 7.03 8.54 7.01
N CYS A 293 7.23 7.36 7.58
CA CYS A 293 6.31 6.23 7.46
C CYS A 293 4.93 6.46 8.12
N GLN A 294 4.78 7.46 9.00
CA GLN A 294 3.47 7.89 9.51
C GLN A 294 2.71 8.80 8.56
N SER A 295 3.34 9.28 7.48
CA SER A 295 2.63 10.04 6.45
C SER A 295 1.46 9.23 5.88
N GLN A 296 0.34 9.91 5.62
CA GLN A 296 -0.84 9.31 5.03
C GLN A 296 -0.53 8.70 3.66
N THR A 297 0.40 9.30 2.91
CA THR A 297 0.83 8.78 1.61
C THR A 297 1.59 7.47 1.74
N ILE A 298 2.64 7.40 2.57
CA ILE A 298 3.40 6.14 2.75
C ILE A 298 2.51 5.07 3.38
N GLY A 299 1.77 5.42 4.45
CA GLY A 299 0.85 4.49 5.10
C GLY A 299 -0.18 3.89 4.14
N ARG A 300 -0.68 4.68 3.17
CA ARG A 300 -1.59 4.16 2.13
C ARG A 300 -0.89 3.24 1.14
N ILE A 301 0.28 3.64 0.62
CA ILE A 301 1.06 2.82 -0.30
C ILE A 301 1.38 1.47 0.34
N TYR A 302 1.82 1.47 1.60
CA TYR A 302 2.14 0.25 2.32
C TYR A 302 0.91 -0.61 2.61
N LYS A 303 -0.21 -0.03 3.09
CA LYS A 303 -1.48 -0.77 3.27
C LYS A 303 -1.95 -1.43 1.97
N ASN A 304 -1.76 -0.76 0.83
CA ASN A 304 -2.12 -1.29 -0.49
C ASN A 304 -1.14 -2.35 -0.99
N LEU A 305 0.14 -2.28 -0.60
CA LEU A 305 1.09 -3.37 -0.78
C LEU A 305 0.68 -4.61 0.01
N VAL A 306 0.35 -4.45 1.30
CA VAL A 306 -0.16 -5.54 2.14
C VAL A 306 -1.43 -6.15 1.53
N ALA A 307 -2.37 -5.31 1.09
CA ALA A 307 -3.60 -5.76 0.44
C ALA A 307 -3.30 -6.53 -0.86
N TYR A 308 -2.35 -6.08 -1.68
CA TYR A 308 -1.95 -6.79 -2.90
C TYR A 308 -1.43 -8.19 -2.59
N VAL A 309 -0.48 -8.29 -1.65
CA VAL A 309 0.15 -9.55 -1.25
C VAL A 309 -0.85 -10.51 -0.62
N LYS A 310 -1.81 -10.01 0.16
CA LYS A 310 -2.88 -10.80 0.79
C LYS A 310 -4.10 -11.01 -0.12
N ASN A 311 -4.01 -10.68 -1.41
CA ASN A 311 -5.10 -10.80 -2.40
C ASN A 311 -6.41 -10.09 -1.99
N ARG A 312 -6.32 -8.93 -1.32
CA ARG A 312 -7.43 -8.08 -0.91
C ARG A 312 -7.59 -6.86 -1.82
N ASP A 313 -8.73 -6.18 -1.71
CA ASP A 313 -8.96 -4.90 -2.38
C ASP A 313 -8.11 -3.78 -1.77
N GLY A 314 -7.65 -2.86 -2.62
CA GLY A 314 -6.89 -1.69 -2.18
C GLY A 314 -7.78 -0.57 -1.62
N ILE A 315 -7.21 0.22 -0.73
CA ILE A 315 -7.76 1.45 -0.18
C ILE A 315 -7.58 2.58 -1.21
N ALA A 316 -8.69 3.08 -1.73
CA ALA A 316 -8.68 4.15 -2.72
C ALA A 316 -8.13 5.47 -2.16
N SER A 317 -7.29 6.16 -2.95
CA SER A 317 -6.84 7.52 -2.63
C SER A 317 -8.00 8.53 -2.68
N PRO A 318 -7.89 9.72 -2.05
CA PRO A 318 -8.86 10.80 -2.17
C PRO A 318 -9.15 11.16 -3.63
N GLU A 319 -8.12 11.20 -4.48
CA GLU A 319 -8.23 11.48 -5.91
C GLU A 319 -9.01 10.38 -6.63
N GLU A 320 -8.72 9.11 -6.33
CA GLU A 320 -9.42 7.97 -6.94
C GLU A 320 -10.87 7.89 -6.44
N LYS A 321 -11.14 8.19 -5.16
CA LYS A 321 -12.50 8.32 -4.62
C LYS A 321 -13.26 9.44 -5.33
N ALA A 322 -12.66 10.63 -5.46
CA ALA A 322 -13.26 11.76 -6.16
C ALA A 322 -13.52 11.43 -7.65
N LYS A 323 -12.61 10.71 -8.30
CA LYS A 323 -12.78 10.24 -9.68
C LYS A 323 -13.94 9.25 -9.80
N LYS A 324 -14.04 8.27 -8.89
CA LYS A 324 -15.16 7.30 -8.86
C LYS A 324 -16.50 7.98 -8.64
N ILE A 325 -16.56 8.99 -7.76
CA ILE A 325 -17.77 9.81 -7.55
C ILE A 325 -18.15 10.53 -8.85
N LYS A 326 -17.21 11.23 -9.50
CA LYS A 326 -17.47 11.91 -10.79
C LYS A 326 -17.94 10.95 -11.89
N ILE A 327 -17.38 9.74 -11.95
CA ILE A 327 -17.82 8.71 -12.91
C ILE A 327 -19.23 8.22 -12.57
N ALA A 328 -19.53 8.00 -11.30
CA ALA A 328 -20.85 7.59 -10.84
C ALA A 328 -21.91 8.67 -11.16
N GLU A 329 -21.62 9.94 -10.87
CA GLU A 329 -22.46 11.09 -11.23
C GLU A 329 -22.74 11.16 -12.73
N LYS A 330 -21.70 11.04 -13.57
CA LYS A 330 -21.86 11.01 -15.04
C LYS A 330 -22.73 9.84 -15.50
N LYS A 331 -22.55 8.65 -14.92
CA LYS A 331 -23.38 7.48 -15.23
C LYS A 331 -24.84 7.71 -14.82
N THR A 332 -25.09 8.28 -13.64
CA THR A 332 -26.44 8.62 -13.18
C THR A 332 -27.12 9.62 -14.12
N VAL A 333 -26.41 10.68 -14.51
CA VAL A 333 -26.91 11.66 -15.50
C VAL A 333 -27.19 11.00 -16.84
N GLU A 334 -26.32 10.09 -17.31
CA GLU A 334 -26.53 9.39 -18.57
C GLU A 334 -27.73 8.43 -18.51
N VAL A 335 -27.89 7.69 -17.42
CA VAL A 335 -29.05 6.80 -17.19
C VAL A 335 -30.35 7.60 -17.18
N GLU A 336 -30.37 8.74 -16.48
CA GLU A 336 -31.54 9.61 -16.44
C GLU A 336 -31.85 10.21 -17.82
N ARG A 337 -30.82 10.63 -18.57
CA ARG A 337 -30.99 11.08 -19.97
C ARG A 337 -31.58 9.98 -20.86
N ARG A 338 -31.12 8.74 -20.73
CA ARG A 338 -31.65 7.58 -21.47
C ARG A 338 -33.10 7.30 -21.09
N ARG A 339 -33.43 7.37 -19.79
CA ARG A 339 -34.80 7.21 -19.28
C ARG A 339 -35.74 8.29 -19.81
N GLN A 340 -35.36 9.56 -19.73
CA GLN A 340 -36.14 10.68 -20.28
C GLN A 340 -36.35 10.53 -21.78
N LYS A 341 -35.31 10.16 -22.54
CA LYS A 341 -35.44 9.88 -23.98
C LYS A 341 -36.43 8.74 -24.26
N ALA A 342 -36.41 7.67 -23.48
CA ALA A 342 -37.35 6.55 -23.63
C ALA A 342 -38.79 6.99 -23.37
N LEU A 343 -39.01 7.81 -22.34
CA LEU A 343 -40.32 8.37 -22.02
C LEU A 343 -40.84 9.30 -23.13
N ARG A 344 -39.99 10.19 -23.65
CA ARG A 344 -40.33 11.05 -24.80
C ARG A 344 -40.71 10.22 -26.02
N ASN A 345 -39.94 9.17 -26.32
CA ASN A 345 -40.22 8.27 -27.44
C ASN A 345 -41.56 7.53 -27.24
N SER A 346 -41.86 7.07 -26.02
CA SER A 346 -43.14 6.44 -25.70
C SER A 346 -44.31 7.40 -25.87
N ALA A 347 -44.19 8.63 -25.38
CA ALA A 347 -45.20 9.66 -25.53
C ALA A 347 -45.39 10.06 -27.00
N LYS A 348 -44.29 10.20 -27.77
CA LYS A 348 -44.34 10.44 -29.22
C LYS A 348 -45.07 9.30 -29.92
N PHE A 349 -44.73 8.05 -29.63
CA PHE A 349 -45.38 6.88 -30.23
C PHE A 349 -46.89 6.84 -29.92
N SER A 350 -47.27 7.07 -28.67
CA SER A 350 -48.67 7.18 -28.23
C SER A 350 -49.41 8.31 -28.98
N CYS A 351 -48.78 9.48 -29.12
CA CYS A 351 -49.31 10.60 -29.90
C CYS A 351 -49.52 10.22 -31.37
N VAL A 352 -48.53 9.62 -32.02
CA VAL A 352 -48.62 9.24 -33.44
C VAL A 352 -49.70 8.19 -33.64
N GLY A 353 -49.82 7.21 -32.74
CA GLY A 353 -50.92 6.24 -32.77
C GLY A 353 -52.30 6.89 -32.71
N GLN A 354 -52.43 7.98 -31.95
CA GLN A 354 -53.70 8.68 -31.79
C GLN A 354 -54.01 9.70 -32.90
N PHE A 355 -53.03 10.50 -33.34
CA PHE A 355 -53.24 11.64 -34.24
C PHE A 355 -52.73 11.40 -35.68
N LYS A 356 -51.95 10.34 -35.92
CA LYS A 356 -51.39 9.95 -37.22
C LYS A 356 -50.57 11.05 -37.93
N LYS A 357 -49.95 11.96 -37.16
CA LYS A 357 -49.15 13.09 -37.67
C LYS A 357 -47.82 13.22 -36.92
N ASP A 358 -46.72 12.73 -37.50
CA ASP A 358 -45.41 12.72 -36.84
C ASP A 358 -44.85 14.11 -36.54
N ASN A 359 -44.99 15.05 -37.48
CA ASN A 359 -44.52 16.43 -37.32
C ASN A 359 -45.25 17.16 -36.19
N PHE A 360 -46.58 16.99 -36.12
CA PHE A 360 -47.41 17.52 -35.04
C PHE A 360 -46.99 16.96 -33.69
N CYS A 361 -46.83 15.63 -33.59
CA CYS A 361 -46.44 14.96 -32.36
C CYS A 361 -45.02 15.34 -31.91
N SER A 362 -44.07 15.47 -32.84
CA SER A 362 -42.72 15.93 -32.52
C SER A 362 -42.74 17.35 -31.93
N CYS A 363 -43.42 18.28 -32.61
CA CYS A 363 -43.58 19.66 -32.12
C CYS A 363 -44.20 19.73 -30.72
N LEU A 364 -45.20 18.88 -30.46
CA LEU A 364 -45.91 18.88 -29.20
C LEU A 364 -45.06 18.29 -28.06
N ILE A 365 -44.31 17.22 -28.33
CA ILE A 365 -43.35 16.62 -27.39
C ILE A 365 -42.24 17.62 -27.04
N ASP A 366 -41.70 18.33 -28.03
CA ASP A 366 -40.69 19.36 -27.80
C ASP A 366 -41.23 20.48 -26.89
N GLY A 367 -42.48 20.91 -27.11
CA GLY A 367 -43.12 21.91 -26.26
C GLY A 367 -43.36 21.45 -24.81
N LEU A 368 -43.63 20.17 -24.60
CA LEU A 368 -43.72 19.61 -23.24
C LEU A 368 -42.34 19.54 -22.58
N ASP A 369 -41.31 19.24 -23.37
CA ASP A 369 -39.94 19.14 -22.87
C ASP A 369 -39.40 20.48 -22.37
N GLU A 370 -39.64 21.55 -23.13
CA GLU A 370 -39.30 22.94 -22.75
C GLU A 370 -39.93 23.38 -21.41
N ARG A 371 -41.00 22.69 -20.99
CA ARG A 371 -41.78 23.01 -19.78
C ARG A 371 -41.43 22.12 -18.57
N ASN A 372 -40.42 21.26 -18.69
CA ASN A 372 -39.94 20.37 -17.63
C ASN A 372 -41.08 19.56 -16.99
N ILE A 373 -41.95 18.94 -17.80
CA ILE A 373 -43.04 18.12 -17.24
C ILE A 373 -42.49 16.94 -16.43
N THR A 374 -43.23 16.51 -15.41
CA THR A 374 -42.76 15.50 -14.47
C THR A 374 -42.68 14.11 -15.11
N GLU A 375 -41.87 13.22 -14.52
CA GLU A 375 -41.74 11.84 -15.02
C GLU A 375 -43.08 11.09 -15.02
N VAL A 376 -43.93 11.33 -14.01
CA VAL A 376 -45.27 10.73 -13.90
C VAL A 376 -46.15 11.16 -15.06
N GLU A 377 -46.05 12.43 -15.47
CA GLU A 377 -46.81 12.98 -16.60
C GLU A 377 -46.30 12.42 -17.92
N TRP A 378 -44.98 12.32 -18.10
CA TRP A 378 -44.38 11.64 -19.24
C TRP A 378 -44.87 10.19 -19.39
N LYS A 379 -44.93 9.43 -18.28
CA LYS A 379 -45.47 8.06 -18.27
C LYS A 379 -46.95 8.02 -18.65
N SER A 380 -47.74 8.94 -18.10
CA SER A 380 -49.17 9.07 -18.42
C SER A 380 -49.39 9.31 -19.91
N LEU A 381 -48.61 10.21 -20.52
CA LEU A 381 -48.64 10.47 -21.96
C LEU A 381 -48.22 9.27 -22.80
N GLY A 382 -47.22 8.52 -22.34
CA GLY A 382 -46.79 7.27 -22.98
C GLY A 382 -47.88 6.21 -23.04
N GLN A 383 -48.78 6.17 -22.04
CA GLN A 383 -49.89 5.21 -21.97
C GLN A 383 -51.15 5.71 -22.70
N ASN A 384 -51.50 6.97 -22.53
CA ASN A 384 -52.69 7.57 -23.13
C ASN A 384 -52.45 9.06 -23.42
N PHE A 385 -52.18 9.38 -24.68
CA PHE A 385 -51.86 10.75 -25.07
C PHE A 385 -53.04 11.73 -24.93
N LYS A 386 -54.28 11.28 -24.70
CA LYS A 386 -55.42 12.17 -24.39
C LYS A 386 -55.20 13.02 -23.14
N GLU A 387 -54.39 12.54 -22.20
CA GLU A 387 -54.04 13.27 -20.97
C GLU A 387 -53.23 14.55 -21.24
N VAL A 388 -52.73 14.75 -22.46
CA VAL A 388 -51.93 15.93 -22.82
C VAL A 388 -52.65 17.25 -22.64
N LEU A 389 -53.98 17.28 -22.79
CA LEU A 389 -54.76 18.50 -22.54
C LEU A 389 -54.88 18.80 -21.04
N LYS A 390 -54.96 17.76 -20.20
CA LYS A 390 -55.01 17.90 -18.74
C LYS A 390 -53.65 18.35 -18.21
N ILE A 391 -52.58 17.72 -18.67
CA ILE A 391 -51.19 18.08 -18.34
C ILE A 391 -50.89 19.49 -18.85
N GLY A 392 -51.21 19.77 -20.10
CA GLY A 392 -50.97 21.05 -20.75
C GLY A 392 -51.61 22.26 -20.06
N LYS A 393 -52.75 22.09 -19.39
CA LYS A 393 -53.38 23.16 -18.59
C LYS A 393 -52.54 23.59 -17.38
N LYS A 394 -51.66 22.72 -16.87
CA LYS A 394 -50.79 23.05 -15.73
C LYS A 394 -49.61 23.93 -16.12
N TYR A 395 -49.23 23.95 -17.39
CA TYR A 395 -48.03 24.63 -17.86
C TYR A 395 -48.38 25.84 -18.71
N GLU A 396 -47.91 27.01 -18.29
CA GLU A 396 -48.18 28.27 -18.97
C GLU A 396 -47.69 28.26 -20.43
N GLY A 397 -48.47 28.90 -21.30
CA GLY A 397 -48.16 29.00 -22.73
C GLY A 397 -48.29 27.69 -23.53
N PHE A 398 -48.55 26.54 -22.90
CA PHE A 398 -48.67 25.28 -23.63
C PHE A 398 -49.85 25.27 -24.61
N ALA A 399 -50.97 25.90 -24.24
CA ALA A 399 -52.12 26.04 -25.15
C ALA A 399 -51.77 26.82 -26.43
N THR A 400 -50.92 27.84 -26.32
CA THR A 400 -50.42 28.63 -27.46
C THR A 400 -49.50 27.78 -28.33
N HIS A 401 -48.58 27.03 -27.71
CA HIS A 401 -47.69 26.09 -28.40
C HIS A 401 -48.46 24.98 -29.12
N LEU A 402 -49.51 24.43 -28.49
CA LEU A 402 -50.37 23.42 -29.10
C LEU A 402 -51.02 23.94 -30.39
N LYS A 403 -51.47 25.21 -30.40
CA LYS A 403 -52.03 25.85 -31.59
C LYS A 403 -50.99 26.01 -32.69
N SER A 404 -49.76 26.41 -32.36
CA SER A 404 -48.68 26.56 -33.35
C SER A 404 -48.27 25.20 -33.95
N CYS A 405 -48.23 24.14 -33.14
CA CYS A 405 -47.96 22.79 -33.65
C CYS A 405 -49.03 22.28 -34.61
N ARG A 406 -50.30 22.64 -34.43
CA ARG A 406 -51.38 22.24 -35.36
C ARG A 406 -51.28 22.89 -36.74
N ALA A 407 -50.57 24.01 -36.83
CA ALA A 407 -50.34 24.71 -38.10
C ALA A 407 -49.19 24.09 -38.91
N LYS A 408 -48.39 23.21 -38.30
CA LYS A 408 -47.37 22.37 -38.95
C LYS A 408 -47.97 21.01 -39.32
#